data_AF-A0A4R3HQZ7-F1
#
_entry.id   AF-A0A4R3HQZ7-F1
#
_cell.length_a   1.000
_cell.length_b   1.000
_cell.length_c   1.000
_cell.angle_alpha   90.00
_cell.angle_beta   90.00
_cell.angle_gamma   90.00
#
_symmetry.space_group_name_H-M   'P 1'
#
loop_
_entity.id
_entity.type
_entity.pdbx_description
1 polymer ?
#
loop_
_entity_poly.entity_id
_entity_poly.type
_entity_poly.pdbx_seq_one_letter_code
_entity_poly.pdbx_strand_id
1 'polypeptide(L)'
;MVELTLIDEDKSAWYPVSIAKLETYLSKFIEQGHGYTHVYHLKKDLAYNLQYLQFQDRVIQDIKLSSVLYTQSIKTIVLVGSSIIESIVHFLLGHL
;
A
#
# COMPACT_ATOMS: atom_id res chain seq x y z
N MET A 1 2.77 2.74 -23.58
CA MET A 1 1.71 3.10 -22.62
C MET A 1 1.13 1.80 -22.11
N VAL A 2 1.30 1.50 -20.81
CA VAL A 2 0.68 0.30 -20.22
C VAL A 2 -0.77 0.66 -19.96
N GLU A 3 -1.66 0.00 -20.68
CA GLU A 3 -3.11 0.14 -20.53
C GLU A 3 -3.50 -0.44 -19.16
N LEU A 4 -4.00 0.41 -18.26
CA LEU A 4 -4.50 -0.01 -16.96
C LEU A 4 -5.86 -0.65 -17.18
N THR A 5 -5.88 -1.98 -17.28
CA THR A 5 -7.12 -2.76 -17.36
C THR A 5 -7.92 -2.60 -16.06
N LEU A 6 -9.24 -2.38 -16.19
CA LEU A 6 -10.15 -2.46 -15.07
C LEU A 6 -10.10 -3.88 -14.50
N ILE A 7 -9.85 -4.01 -13.19
CA ILE A 7 -9.52 -5.30 -12.55
C ILE A 7 -10.73 -6.25 -12.48
N ASP A 8 -11.96 -5.77 -12.68
CA ASP A 8 -13.18 -6.57 -12.54
C ASP A 8 -14.05 -6.55 -13.81
N GLU A 9 -13.72 -7.41 -14.78
CA GLU A 9 -14.70 -7.87 -15.77
C GLU A 9 -15.60 -9.00 -15.22
N ASP A 10 -15.27 -9.55 -14.07
CA ASP A 10 -16.04 -10.61 -13.42
C ASP A 10 -16.91 -10.03 -12.29
N LYS A 11 -18.20 -10.40 -12.23
CA LYS A 11 -19.18 -9.87 -11.24
C LYS A 11 -18.91 -10.35 -9.80
N SER A 12 -17.70 -10.81 -9.52
CA SER A 12 -17.30 -11.34 -8.22
C SER A 12 -17.08 -10.23 -7.20
N ALA A 13 -17.16 -10.57 -5.91
CA ALA A 13 -16.82 -9.61 -4.86
C ALA A 13 -15.32 -9.27 -4.94
N TRP A 14 -15.01 -7.98 -5.00
CA TRP A 14 -13.63 -7.51 -4.97
C TRP A 14 -13.01 -7.70 -3.58
N TYR A 15 -11.76 -8.16 -3.55
CA TYR A 15 -10.96 -8.27 -2.33
C TYR A 15 -9.57 -7.67 -2.55
N PRO A 16 -9.02 -6.96 -1.55
CA PRO A 16 -7.66 -6.44 -1.66
C PRO A 16 -6.65 -7.58 -1.63
N VAL A 17 -5.42 -7.29 -2.07
CA VAL A 17 -4.35 -8.29 -2.05
C VAL A 17 -4.04 -8.68 -0.61
N SER A 18 -3.88 -9.98 -0.35
CA SER A 18 -3.60 -10.45 1.01
C SER A 18 -2.24 -9.97 1.52
N ILE A 19 -2.17 -9.68 2.83
CA ILE A 19 -0.93 -9.26 3.50
C ILE A 19 0.21 -10.24 3.23
N ALA A 20 -0.05 -11.55 3.32
CA ALA A 20 0.95 -12.58 3.06
C ALA A 20 1.54 -12.49 1.63
N LYS A 21 0.71 -12.20 0.63
CA LYS A 21 1.17 -12.03 -0.76
C LYS A 21 1.99 -10.74 -0.91
N LEU A 22 1.58 -9.66 -0.26
CA LEU A 22 2.34 -8.40 -0.22
C LEU A 22 3.69 -8.57 0.49
N GLU A 23 3.73 -9.22 1.65
CA GLU A 23 4.98 -9.52 2.37
C GLU A 23 5.93 -10.39 1.53
N THR A 24 5.39 -11.38 0.81
CA THR A 24 6.17 -12.22 -0.10
C THR A 24 6.78 -11.38 -1.23
N TYR A 25 6.00 -10.44 -1.80
CA TYR A 25 6.49 -9.52 -2.83
C TYR A 25 7.56 -8.57 -2.27
N LEU A 26 7.32 -7.94 -1.13
CA LEU A 26 8.23 -7.00 -0.47
C LEU A 26 9.55 -7.68 -0.06
N SER A 27 9.52 -8.95 0.30
CA SER A 27 10.72 -9.72 0.68
C SER A 27 11.73 -9.87 -0.47
N LYS A 28 11.35 -9.58 -1.72
CA LYS A 28 12.29 -9.53 -2.86
C LYS A 28 13.20 -8.30 -2.86
N PHE A 29 12.83 -7.26 -2.10
CA PHE A 29 13.52 -5.96 -2.10
C PHE A 29 13.99 -5.55 -0.69
N ILE A 30 13.34 -6.06 0.35
CA ILE A 30 13.62 -5.72 1.74
C ILE A 30 14.16 -6.98 2.45
N GLU A 31 15.47 -7.13 2.38
CA GLU A 31 16.21 -8.27 2.94
C GLU A 31 16.82 -7.95 4.31
N GLN A 32 17.07 -8.99 5.10
CA GLN A 32 17.80 -8.89 6.38
C GLN A 32 19.32 -8.88 6.11
N GLY A 33 20.09 -8.23 6.98
CA GLY A 33 21.56 -8.28 6.94
C GLY A 33 22.27 -6.97 6.56
N HIS A 34 21.53 -5.88 6.42
CA HIS A 34 22.03 -4.58 5.96
C HIS A 34 21.84 -3.47 7.01
N GLY A 35 22.26 -3.71 8.26
CA GLY A 35 22.21 -2.70 9.33
C GLY A 35 20.82 -2.41 9.92
N TYR A 36 19.73 -2.78 9.24
CA TYR A 36 18.37 -2.58 9.73
C TYR A 36 17.84 -3.79 10.51
N THR A 37 17.58 -3.62 11.81
CA THR A 37 17.17 -4.72 12.72
C THR A 37 15.70 -5.14 12.57
N HIS A 38 14.82 -4.21 12.18
CA HIS A 38 13.36 -4.40 12.25
C HIS A 38 12.70 -4.67 10.89
N VAL A 39 13.39 -5.38 9.99
CA VAL A 39 12.92 -5.68 8.61
C VAL A 39 11.55 -6.36 8.60
N TYR A 40 11.27 -7.25 9.55
CA TYR A 40 9.96 -7.91 9.64
C TYR A 40 8.83 -6.90 9.88
N HIS A 41 9.01 -5.99 10.84
CA HIS A 41 8.00 -4.99 11.18
C HIS A 41 7.78 -4.02 10.03
N LEU A 42 8.86 -3.60 9.36
CA LEU A 42 8.80 -2.75 8.18
C LEU A 42 7.97 -3.40 7.06
N LYS A 43 8.25 -4.66 6.72
CA LYS A 43 7.50 -5.37 5.67
C LYS A 43 6.01 -5.48 6.00
N LYS A 44 5.69 -5.74 7.26
CA LYS A 44 4.32 -5.87 7.72
C LYS A 44 3.57 -4.53 7.67
N ASP A 45 4.20 -3.46 8.14
CA ASP A 45 3.67 -2.10 8.05
C ASP A 45 3.41 -1.70 6.60
N LEU A 46 4.39 -1.89 5.71
CA LEU A 46 4.25 -1.63 4.27
C LEU A 46 3.11 -2.44 3.66
N ALA A 47 2.98 -3.73 4.00
CA ALA A 47 1.92 -4.57 3.50
C ALA A 47 0.52 -4.08 3.93
N TYR A 48 0.34 -3.69 5.19
CA TYR A 48 -0.92 -3.14 5.67
C TYR A 48 -1.25 -1.80 5.01
N ASN A 49 -0.27 -0.91 4.88
CA ASN A 49 -0.46 0.39 4.25
C ASN A 49 -0.82 0.25 2.76
N LEU A 50 -0.15 -0.65 2.03
CA LEU A 50 -0.49 -0.95 0.63
C LEU A 50 -1.89 -1.55 0.49
N GLN A 51 -2.26 -2.51 1.35
CA GLN A 51 -3.60 -3.08 1.34
C GLN A 51 -4.68 -2.02 1.63
N TYR A 52 -4.39 -1.10 2.56
CA TYR A 52 -5.29 0.00 2.89
C TYR A 52 -5.44 0.99 1.72
N LEU A 53 -4.36 1.30 1.00
CA LEU A 53 -4.44 2.14 -0.21
C LEU A 53 -5.32 1.50 -1.28
N GLN A 54 -5.22 0.17 -1.48
CA GLN A 54 -6.11 -0.55 -2.39
C GLN A 54 -7.58 -0.41 -1.99
N PHE A 55 -7.87 -0.51 -0.69
CA PHE A 55 -9.22 -0.30 -0.18
C PHE A 55 -9.72 1.14 -0.39
N GLN A 56 -8.89 2.15 -0.11
CA GLN A 56 -9.27 3.55 -0.30
C GLN A 56 -9.55 3.87 -1.77
N ASP A 57 -8.71 3.38 -2.69
CA ASP A 57 -8.93 3.54 -4.13
C ASP A 57 -10.27 2.93 -4.56
N ARG A 58 -10.58 1.71 -4.07
CA ARG A 58 -11.86 1.06 -4.36
C ARG A 58 -13.06 1.83 -3.80
N VAL A 59 -12.96 2.35 -2.58
CA VAL A 59 -14.01 3.18 -1.97
C VAL A 59 -14.29 4.43 -2.80
N ILE A 60 -13.26 5.08 -3.33
CA ILE A 60 -13.40 6.27 -4.18
C ILE A 60 -14.06 5.94 -5.52
N GLN A 61 -13.76 4.78 -6.10
CA GLN A 61 -14.29 4.37 -7.40
C GLN A 61 -15.74 3.86 -7.33
N ASP A 62 -16.08 3.09 -6.30
CA ASP A 62 -17.36 2.37 -6.23
C ASP A 62 -18.46 3.11 -5.45
N ILE A 63 -18.07 4.00 -4.53
CA ILE A 63 -19.01 4.64 -3.61
C ILE A 63 -19.17 6.10 -3.98
N LYS A 64 -20.43 6.55 -4.08
CA LYS A 64 -20.74 7.97 -4.21
C LYS A 64 -20.48 8.69 -2.89
N LEU A 65 -19.26 9.18 -2.71
CA LEU A 65 -18.84 9.94 -1.54
C LEU A 65 -19.39 11.37 -1.58
N SER A 66 -19.70 11.93 -0.40
CA SER A 66 -19.89 13.38 -0.28
C SER A 66 -18.56 14.11 -0.53
N SER A 67 -18.61 15.38 -0.91
CA SER A 67 -17.40 16.18 -1.16
C SER A 67 -16.44 16.20 0.04
N VAL A 68 -16.99 16.22 1.26
CA VAL A 68 -16.22 16.18 2.50
C VAL A 68 -15.50 14.84 2.66
N LEU A 69 -16.22 13.72 2.48
CA LEU A 69 -15.66 12.38 2.61
C LEU A 69 -14.61 12.09 1.53
N TYR A 70 -14.87 12.52 0.29
CA TYR A 70 -13.89 12.42 -0.79
C TYR A 70 -12.59 13.16 -0.44
N THR A 71 -12.70 14.41 0.01
CA THR A 71 -11.55 15.22 0.41
C THR A 71 -10.78 14.57 1.55
N GLN A 72 -11.49 14.00 2.53
CA GLN A 72 -10.88 13.27 3.64
C GLN A 72 -10.16 11.99 3.16
N SER A 73 -10.77 11.20 2.28
CA SER A 73 -10.14 10.01 1.71
C SER A 73 -8.86 10.35 0.95
N ILE A 74 -8.85 11.41 0.14
CA ILE A 74 -7.63 11.87 -0.55
C ILE A 74 -6.55 12.27 0.46
N LYS A 75 -6.89 13.03 1.51
CA LYS A 75 -5.93 13.39 2.57
C LYS A 75 -5.34 12.15 3.24
N THR A 76 -6.17 11.15 3.53
CA THR A 76 -5.72 9.90 4.13
C THR A 76 -4.79 9.12 3.19
N ILE A 77 -5.11 9.04 1.90
CA ILE A 77 -4.23 8.43 0.89
C ILE A 77 -2.87 9.11 0.88
N VAL A 78 -2.82 10.45 0.90
CA VAL A 78 -1.57 11.21 0.93
C VAL A 78 -0.77 10.93 2.19
N LEU A 79 -1.41 10.88 3.37
CA LEU A 79 -0.75 10.56 4.64
C LEU A 79 -0.16 9.14 4.64
N VAL A 80 -0.95 8.14 4.24
CA VAL A 80 -0.51 6.74 4.20
C VAL A 80 0.60 6.54 3.16
N GLY A 81 0.46 7.15 1.97
CA GLY A 81 1.49 7.12 0.94
C GLY A 81 2.80 7.77 1.40
N SER A 82 2.72 8.88 2.14
CA SER A 82 3.90 9.53 2.72
C SER A 82 4.59 8.65 3.75
N SER A 83 3.84 7.96 4.62
CA SER A 83 4.38 6.98 5.58
C SER A 83 5.11 5.82 4.89
N ILE A 84 4.56 5.30 3.77
CA ILE A 84 5.23 4.27 2.96
C ILE A 84 6.57 4.79 2.44
N ILE A 85 6.59 5.99 1.85
CA ILE A 85 7.81 6.60 1.31
C ILE A 85 8.84 6.80 2.42
N GLU A 86 8.43 7.34 3.57
CA GLU A 86 9.29 7.55 4.74
C GLU A 86 9.90 6.23 5.23
N SER A 87 9.09 5.19 5.39
CA SER A 87 9.53 3.85 5.80
C SER A 87 10.57 3.24 4.83
N ILE A 88 10.37 3.41 3.53
CA ILE A 88 11.32 2.93 2.50
C ILE A 88 12.61 3.74 2.55
N VAL A 89 12.53 5.07 2.64
CA VAL A 89 13.70 5.94 2.73
C VAL A 89 14.49 5.65 4.00
N HIS A 90 13.82 5.45 5.14
CA HIS A 90 14.44 5.09 6.40
C HIS A 90 15.21 3.76 6.30
N PHE A 91 14.63 2.76 5.64
CA PHE A 91 15.31 1.49 5.37
C PHE A 91 16.54 1.67 4.47
N LEU A 92 16.44 2.45 3.39
CA LEU A 92 17.55 2.67 2.45
C LEU A 92 18.69 3.48 3.07
N LEU A 93 18.38 4.49 3.89
CA LEU A 93 19.37 5.35 4.55
C LEU A 93 19.94 4.73 5.82
N GLY A 94 19.21 3.85 6.51
CA GLY A 94 19.70 3.14 7.70
C GLY A 94 20.84 2.15 7.42
N HIS A 95 21.23 2.00 6.15
CA HIS A 95 22.36 1.19 5.69
C HIS A 95 23.60 2.04 5.33
N LEU A 96 23.51 3.38 5.39
CA LEU A 96 24.65 4.32 5.32
C LEU A 96 25.27 4.51 6.71
#